data_AF-A0A483CY44-F1
#
_entry.id   AF-A0A483CY44-F1
#
_cell.length_a   1.000
_cell.length_b   1.000
_cell.length_c   1.000
_cell.angle_alpha   90.00
_cell.angle_beta   90.00
_cell.angle_gamma   90.00
#
_symmetry.space_group_name_H-M   'P 1'
#
loop_
_entity.id
_entity.type
_entity.pdbx_description
1 polymer ?
#
loop_
_entity_poly.entity_id
_entity_poly.type
_entity_poly.pdbx_seq_one_letter_code
_entity_poly.pdbx_strand_id
1 'polypeptide(L)'
;MRTNLQPLNGKRKVFRATVGQHDVFETESGMRRKVVLTDLRDSRNRYLENHVSIIDPVSVRLLAFLEEGDLIQFTALVYEYVKGYKGEDPELRMSRPIGIDYGLWDVRDAIKLNISKERPRPPVFPSVDELKKNKRINAGVCL
;
A
#
# COMPACT_ATOMS: atom_id res chain seq x y z
N MET A 1 14.73 8.63 -3.77
CA MET A 1 13.86 9.82 -3.86
C MET A 1 12.93 9.62 -5.04
N ARG A 2 11.63 9.92 -4.87
CA ARG A 2 10.60 9.82 -5.92
C ARG A 2 10.60 11.08 -6.80
N THR A 3 11.52 11.13 -7.75
CA THR A 3 11.79 12.33 -8.57
C THR A 3 10.63 12.70 -9.49
N ASN A 4 9.79 11.75 -9.90
CA ASN A 4 8.67 12.03 -10.79
C ASN A 4 7.50 12.73 -10.08
N LEU A 5 7.46 12.67 -8.75
CA LEU A 5 6.51 13.41 -7.92
C LEU A 5 6.98 14.83 -7.59
N GLN A 6 8.28 15.11 -7.65
CA GLN A 6 8.85 16.43 -7.31
C GLN A 6 8.20 17.61 -8.06
N PRO A 7 7.97 17.56 -9.39
CA PRO A 7 7.33 18.69 -10.11
C PRO A 7 5.87 18.94 -9.70
N LEU A 8 5.27 17.97 -9.01
CA LEU A 8 3.90 17.99 -8.54
C LEU A 8 3.78 18.42 -7.08
N ASN A 9 4.89 18.65 -6.37
CA ASN A 9 4.89 19.05 -4.97
C ASN A 9 3.94 20.23 -4.69
N GLY A 10 3.15 20.12 -3.64
CA GLY A 10 2.13 21.11 -3.24
C GLY A 10 0.87 21.12 -4.11
N LYS A 11 0.76 20.23 -5.12
CA LYS A 11 -0.38 20.20 -6.04
C LYS A 11 -1.26 19.00 -5.78
N ARG A 12 -2.58 19.23 -5.81
CA ARG A 12 -3.57 18.15 -5.89
C ARG A 12 -3.72 17.69 -7.33
N LYS A 13 -3.63 16.38 -7.56
CA LYS A 13 -3.74 15.76 -8.88
C LYS A 13 -4.58 14.48 -8.83
N VAL A 14 -5.06 14.08 -10.00
CA VAL A 14 -5.70 12.78 -10.22
C VAL A 14 -4.60 11.77 -10.51
N PHE A 15 -4.67 10.62 -9.85
CA PHE A 15 -3.76 9.50 -10.00
C PHE A 15 -4.52 8.22 -10.32
N ARG A 16 -3.80 7.27 -10.90
CA ARG A 16 -4.21 5.88 -11.03
C ARG A 16 -3.15 5.00 -10.38
N ALA A 17 -3.57 3.96 -9.69
CA ALA A 17 -2.65 2.98 -9.12
C ALA A 17 -3.38 1.65 -8.92
N THR A 18 -2.60 0.59 -8.78
CA THR A 18 -3.10 -0.71 -8.33
C THR A 18 -2.96 -0.79 -6.81
N VAL A 19 -3.98 -1.29 -6.14
CA VAL A 19 -3.90 -1.57 -4.70
C VAL A 19 -2.96 -2.75 -4.50
N GLY A 20 -1.93 -2.55 -3.71
CA GLY A 20 -1.04 -3.60 -3.25
C GLY A 20 -1.46 -4.09 -1.86
N GLN A 21 -0.50 -4.17 -0.97
CA GLN A 21 -0.68 -4.73 0.36
C GLN A 21 -1.29 -3.73 1.35
N HIS A 22 -2.17 -4.25 2.22
CA HIS A 22 -2.61 -3.59 3.46
C HIS A 22 -1.75 -4.09 4.62
N ASP A 23 -1.07 -3.16 5.29
CA ASP A 23 -0.10 -3.48 6.33
C ASP A 23 -0.44 -2.84 7.67
N VAL A 24 -0.03 -3.51 8.75
CA VAL A 24 -0.03 -2.99 10.12
C VAL A 24 1.43 -2.93 10.59
N PHE A 25 1.82 -1.84 11.25
CA PHE A 25 3.16 -1.66 11.78
C PHE A 25 3.12 -0.92 13.12
N GLU A 26 4.08 -1.22 13.99
CA GLU A 26 4.20 -0.59 15.29
C GLU A 26 5.00 0.72 15.20
N THR A 27 4.59 1.71 15.98
CA THR A 27 5.32 2.97 16.20
C THR A 27 5.37 3.26 17.69
N GLU A 28 6.19 4.22 18.12
CA GLU A 28 6.19 4.71 19.51
C GLU A 28 4.80 5.15 19.99
N SER A 29 3.96 5.62 19.06
CA SER A 29 2.56 6.02 19.32
C SER A 29 1.54 4.87 19.21
N GLY A 30 2.00 3.62 19.09
CA GLY A 30 1.17 2.43 18.94
C GLY A 30 1.05 1.91 17.50
N MET A 31 0.14 0.95 17.31
CA MET A 31 -0.11 0.28 16.03
C MET A 31 -0.72 1.23 14.99
N ARG A 32 -0.11 1.29 13.82
CA ARG A 32 -0.58 2.07 12.65
C ARG A 32 -0.84 1.16 11.46
N ARG A 33 -1.63 1.67 10.53
CA ARG A 33 -1.96 0.99 9.27
C ARG A 33 -1.40 1.77 8.09
N LYS A 34 -1.07 1.08 7.02
CA LYS A 34 -0.76 1.68 5.73
C LYS A 34 -1.35 0.86 4.59
N VAL A 35 -1.63 1.52 3.48
CA VAL A 35 -1.98 0.88 2.22
C VAL A 35 -0.86 1.17 1.23
N VAL A 36 -0.31 0.12 0.63
CA VAL A 36 0.68 0.26 -0.45
C VAL A 36 -0.07 0.32 -1.76
N LEU A 37 0.20 1.36 -2.55
CA LEU A 37 -0.24 1.47 -3.93
C LEU A 37 0.94 1.21 -4.85
N THR A 38 0.72 0.46 -5.93
CA THR A 38 1.72 0.09 -6.93
C THR A 38 1.35 0.61 -8.32
N ASP A 39 2.32 0.70 -9.23
CA ASP A 39 2.14 1.24 -10.59
C ASP A 39 1.43 2.61 -10.60
N LEU A 40 1.97 3.57 -9.84
CA LEU A 40 1.38 4.90 -9.72
C LEU A 40 1.56 5.66 -11.04
N ARG A 41 0.45 6.15 -11.58
CA ARG A 41 0.36 6.90 -12.84
C ARG A 41 -0.43 8.19 -12.67
N ASP A 42 -0.17 9.15 -13.55
CA ASP A 42 -0.99 10.36 -13.65
C ASP A 42 -2.29 10.13 -14.46
N SER A 43 -3.11 11.18 -14.57
CA SER A 43 -4.37 11.14 -15.33
C SER A 43 -4.19 10.92 -16.84
N ARG A 44 -2.97 11.08 -17.37
CA ARG A 44 -2.61 10.80 -18.77
C ARG A 44 -1.96 9.42 -18.90
N ASN A 45 -2.08 8.57 -17.87
CA ASN A 45 -1.51 7.23 -17.80
C ASN A 45 0.03 7.19 -17.85
N ARG A 46 0.71 8.33 -17.62
CA ARG A 46 2.17 8.38 -17.54
C ARG A 46 2.62 7.80 -16.21
N TYR A 47 3.58 6.90 -16.26
CA TYR A 47 4.19 6.30 -15.08
C TYR A 47 4.88 7.37 -14.23
N LEU A 48 4.67 7.30 -12.91
CA LEU A 48 5.30 8.16 -11.93
C LEU A 48 6.20 7.32 -11.03
N GLU A 49 5.67 6.32 -10.33
CA GLU A 49 6.41 5.62 -9.28
C GLU A 49 5.97 4.15 -9.16
N ASN A 50 6.89 3.28 -8.76
CA ASN A 50 6.59 1.85 -8.63
C ASN A 50 5.68 1.60 -7.44
N HIS A 51 5.94 2.27 -6.32
CA HIS A 51 5.11 2.17 -5.13
C HIS A 51 5.09 3.45 -4.30
N VAL A 52 3.96 3.67 -3.62
CA VAL A 52 3.77 4.71 -2.60
C VAL A 52 2.93 4.16 -1.46
N SER A 53 3.28 4.55 -0.23
CA SER A 53 2.52 4.15 0.96
C SER A 53 1.60 5.29 1.39
N ILE A 54 0.33 4.98 1.56
CA ILE A 54 -0.67 5.85 2.18
C ILE A 54 -0.74 5.49 3.66
N ILE A 55 -0.47 6.46 4.53
CA ILE A 55 -0.35 6.24 5.98
C ILE A 55 -1.30 7.11 6.80
N ASP A 56 -1.94 8.12 6.21
CA ASP A 56 -2.85 8.96 6.96
C ASP A 56 -4.16 8.21 7.27
N PRO A 57 -4.68 8.29 8.51
CA PRO A 57 -5.79 7.43 8.93
C PRO A 57 -7.08 7.58 8.10
N VAL A 58 -7.35 8.76 7.55
CA VAL A 58 -8.55 9.04 6.76
C VAL A 58 -8.47 8.33 5.42
N SER A 59 -7.37 8.50 4.70
CA SER A 59 -7.14 7.85 3.42
C SER A 59 -7.03 6.34 3.55
N VAL A 60 -6.39 5.83 4.61
CA VAL A 60 -6.32 4.38 4.88
C VAL A 60 -7.72 3.79 5.07
N ARG A 61 -8.62 4.46 5.81
CA ARG A 61 -10.01 4.00 5.96
C ARG A 61 -10.78 4.03 4.64
N LEU A 62 -10.58 5.08 3.82
CA LEU A 62 -11.20 5.20 2.51
C LEU A 62 -10.82 4.03 1.59
N LEU A 63 -9.55 3.62 1.64
CA LEU A 63 -9.01 2.55 0.80
C LEU A 63 -9.20 1.14 1.38
N ALA A 64 -9.66 1.01 2.63
CA ALA A 64 -9.73 -0.26 3.36
C ALA A 64 -10.65 -1.32 2.73
N PHE A 65 -11.59 -0.91 1.88
CA PHE A 65 -12.55 -1.80 1.21
C PHE A 65 -12.05 -2.31 -0.15
N LEU A 66 -10.88 -1.86 -0.59
CA LEU A 66 -10.29 -2.27 -1.86
C LEU A 66 -9.40 -3.49 -1.65
N GLU A 67 -9.47 -4.42 -2.60
CA GLU A 67 -8.70 -5.65 -2.57
C GLU A 67 -7.35 -5.46 -3.27
N GLU A 68 -6.36 -6.25 -2.87
CA GLU A 68 -5.08 -6.30 -3.60
C GLU A 68 -5.33 -6.68 -5.07
N GLY A 69 -4.70 -5.96 -5.99
CA GLY A 69 -4.91 -6.06 -7.43
C GLY A 69 -5.98 -5.12 -7.99
N ASP A 70 -6.75 -4.43 -7.14
CA ASP A 70 -7.74 -3.47 -7.62
C ASP A 70 -7.08 -2.26 -8.27
N LEU A 71 -7.42 -2.00 -9.54
CA LEU A 71 -7.05 -0.75 -10.20
C LEU A 71 -8.00 0.35 -9.73
N ILE A 72 -7.44 1.45 -9.24
CA ILE A 72 -8.20 2.60 -8.74
C ILE A 72 -7.78 3.91 -9.40
N GLN A 73 -8.71 4.85 -9.43
CA GLN A 73 -8.44 6.27 -9.70
C GLN A 73 -8.83 7.08 -8.49
N PHE A 74 -8.03 8.06 -8.12
CA PHE A 74 -8.26 8.89 -6.94
C PHE A 74 -7.61 10.26 -7.11
N THR A 75 -7.96 11.22 -6.25
CA THR A 75 -7.23 12.50 -6.13
C THR A 75 -6.40 12.51 -4.85
N ALA A 76 -5.20 13.10 -4.90
CA ALA A 76 -4.35 13.26 -3.71
C ALA A 76 -3.47 14.50 -3.82
N LEU A 77 -3.03 15.02 -2.67
CA LEU A 77 -2.00 16.06 -2.58
C LEU A 77 -0.62 15.41 -2.61
N VAL A 78 0.26 15.91 -3.48
CA VAL A 78 1.68 15.54 -3.41
C VAL A 78 2.36 16.41 -2.36
N TYR A 79 3.04 15.79 -1.41
CA TYR A 79 3.76 16.49 -0.34
C TYR A 79 5.19 16.02 -0.24
N GLU A 80 6.05 16.94 0.18
CA GLU A 80 7.44 16.69 0.52
C GLU A 80 7.55 16.18 1.97
N TYR A 81 8.42 15.20 2.22
CA TYR A 81 8.75 14.78 3.57
C TYR A 81 10.22 14.38 3.71
N VAL A 82 10.70 14.44 4.95
CA VAL A 82 12.05 13.98 5.30
C VAL A 82 12.02 12.46 5.52
N LYS A 83 12.75 11.73 4.69
CA LYS A 83 12.97 10.29 4.78
C LYS A 83 14.37 10.00 5.31
N GLY A 84 14.54 8.85 5.95
CA GLY A 84 15.82 8.39 6.51
C GLY A 84 15.65 7.87 7.93
N TYR A 85 16.70 7.25 8.46
CA TYR A 85 16.73 6.81 9.85
C TYR A 85 17.19 7.96 10.76
N LYS A 86 16.37 8.28 11.77
CA LYS A 86 16.63 9.37 12.72
C LYS A 86 17.13 8.89 14.09
N GLY A 87 17.24 7.57 14.29
CA GLY A 87 17.71 6.99 15.55
C GLY A 87 19.23 7.08 15.72
N GLU A 88 19.73 6.52 16.82
CA GLU A 88 21.13 6.69 17.25
C GLU A 88 22.11 5.71 16.60
N ASP A 89 21.62 4.60 16.04
CA ASP A 89 22.46 3.58 15.39
C ASP A 89 23.24 4.17 14.19
N PRO A 90 24.58 4.25 14.26
CA PRO A 90 25.42 4.86 13.22
C PRO A 90 25.35 4.11 11.87
N GLU A 91 25.28 2.78 11.89
CA GLU A 91 25.22 1.95 10.68
C GLU A 91 23.88 2.16 9.96
N LEU A 92 22.80 2.27 10.73
CA LEU A 92 21.49 2.59 10.17
C LEU A 92 21.42 4.04 9.66
N ARG A 93 22.11 4.99 10.27
CA ARG A 93 22.21 6.37 9.75
C ARG A 93 23.00 6.44 8.44
N MET A 94 24.09 5.68 8.32
CA MET A 94 24.90 5.61 7.10
C MET A 94 24.15 4.91 5.97
N SER A 95 23.49 3.79 6.24
CA SER A 95 22.75 3.02 5.24
C SER A 95 21.39 3.62 4.87
N ARG A 96 20.80 4.46 5.72
CA ARG A 96 19.50 5.14 5.49
C ARG A 96 19.64 6.65 5.72
N PRO A 97 20.44 7.34 4.88
CA PRO A 97 20.73 8.76 5.08
C PRO A 97 19.46 9.60 5.07
N ILE A 98 19.51 10.70 5.81
CA ILE A 98 18.43 11.70 5.83
C ILE A 98 18.39 12.40 4.48
N GLY A 99 17.21 12.47 3.87
CA GLY A 99 16.99 13.13 2.60
C GLY A 99 15.53 13.47 2.38
N ILE A 100 15.28 14.22 1.31
CA ILE A 100 13.93 14.57 0.89
C ILE A 100 13.33 13.46 0.02
N ASP A 101 12.07 13.14 0.26
CA ASP A 101 11.26 12.27 -0.58
C ASP A 101 9.85 12.85 -0.73
N TYR A 102 9.05 12.27 -1.63
CA TYR A 102 7.70 12.74 -1.92
C TYR A 102 6.68 11.64 -1.68
N GLY A 103 5.51 12.03 -1.17
CA GLY A 103 4.41 11.13 -0.86
C GLY A 103 3.07 11.69 -1.34
N LEU A 104 2.02 10.90 -1.11
CA LEU A 104 0.63 11.29 -1.36
C LEU A 104 -0.11 11.39 -0.03
N TRP A 105 -0.89 12.46 0.13
CA TRP A 105 -1.68 12.73 1.34
C TRP A 105 -3.11 13.12 0.95
N ASP A 106 -4.06 12.89 1.88
CA ASP A 106 -5.45 13.31 1.75
C ASP A 106 -6.06 12.82 0.43
N VAL A 107 -6.14 11.49 0.33
CA VAL A 107 -6.77 10.77 -0.78
C VAL A 107 -8.26 11.03 -0.75
N ARG A 108 -8.83 11.36 -1.92
CA ARG A 108 -10.26 11.62 -2.11
C ARG A 108 -10.75 11.01 -3.42
N ASP A 109 -12.07 10.94 -3.55
CA ASP A 109 -12.75 10.54 -4.79
C ASP A 109 -12.24 9.21 -5.37
N ALA A 110 -11.86 8.28 -4.49
CA ALA A 110 -11.33 7.00 -4.88
C ALA A 110 -12.44 6.15 -5.51
N ILE A 111 -12.24 5.75 -6.76
CA ILE A 111 -13.12 4.87 -7.51
C ILE A 111 -12.34 3.66 -8.01
N LYS A 112 -12.96 2.48 -7.93
CA LYS A 112 -12.46 1.26 -8.56
C LYS A 112 -12.72 1.34 -10.05
N LEU A 113 -11.65 1.22 -10.85
CA LEU A 113 -11.74 1.12 -12.29
C LEU A 113 -12.00 -0.36 -12.61
N ASN A 114 -13.24 -0.71 -12.92
CA ASN A 114 -13.57 -2.06 -13.38
C ASN A 114 -12.81 -2.36 -14.68
N ILE A 115 -11.68 -3.07 -14.57
CA ILE A 115 -11.14 -3.78 -15.72
C ILE A 115 -11.97 -5.05 -15.80
N SER A 116 -12.75 -5.20 -16.87
CA SER A 116 -13.47 -6.44 -17.17
C SER A 116 -12.46 -7.58 -17.35
N LYS A 117 -12.10 -8.23 -16.24
CA LYS A 117 -11.64 -9.60 -16.23
C LYS A 117 -12.61 -10.33 -15.31
N GLU A 118 -13.21 -11.39 -15.83
CA GLU A 118 -14.11 -12.28 -15.10
C GLU A 118 -13.61 -12.44 -13.65
N ARG A 119 -14.49 -12.16 -12.68
CA ARG A 119 -14.17 -12.40 -11.28
C ARG A 119 -13.78 -13.88 -11.14
N PRO A 120 -12.57 -14.23 -10.67
CA PRO A 120 -12.41 -15.56 -10.11
C PRO A 120 -13.44 -15.69 -8.99
N ARG A 121 -14.12 -16.84 -8.93
CA ARG A 121 -15.02 -17.14 -7.81
C ARG A 121 -14.26 -16.87 -6.50
N PRO A 122 -14.89 -16.24 -5.50
CA PRO A 122 -14.24 -16.01 -4.22
C PRO A 122 -13.69 -17.35 -3.71
N PRO A 123 -12.46 -17.37 -3.14
CA PRO A 123 -11.93 -18.59 -2.56
C PRO A 123 -12.92 -19.09 -1.51
N VAL A 124 -13.36 -20.33 -1.67
CA VAL A 124 -14.15 -21.01 -0.64
C VAL A 124 -13.18 -21.32 0.49
N PHE A 125 -13.23 -20.52 1.55
CA PHE A 125 -12.52 -20.86 2.78
C PHE A 125 -13.15 -22.12 3.37
N PRO A 126 -12.37 -23.16 3.69
CA PRO A 126 -12.90 -24.34 4.33
C PRO A 126 -13.54 -23.94 5.67
N SER A 127 -14.67 -24.55 5.99
CA SER A 127 -15.33 -24.26 7.27
C SER A 127 -14.43 -24.69 8.43
N VAL A 128 -14.65 -24.12 9.61
CA VAL A 128 -13.91 -24.49 10.84
C VAL A 128 -14.01 -26.00 11.12
N ASP A 129 -15.08 -26.66 10.67
CA ASP A 129 -15.28 -28.09 10.79
C ASP A 129 -14.46 -28.92 9.77
N GLU A 130 -14.24 -28.39 8.56
CA GLU A 130 -13.35 -29.02 7.55
C GLU A 130 -11.87 -28.95 7.97
N LEU A 131 -11.45 -27.84 8.58
CA LEU A 131 -10.09 -27.68 9.12
C LEU A 131 -9.80 -28.66 10.28
N LYS A 132 -10.82 -29.03 11.06
CA LYS A 132 -10.69 -30.02 12.15
C LYS A 132 -10.59 -31.45 11.64
N LYS A 133 -11.21 -31.78 10.49
CA LYS A 133 -11.09 -33.11 9.86
C LYS A 133 -9.68 -33.36 9.32
N ASN A 134 -9.06 -32.34 8.72
CA ASN A 134 -7.72 -32.46 8.12
C ASN A 134 -6.57 -32.53 9.15
N LYS A 135 -6.79 -32.13 10.41
CA LYS A 135 -5.79 -32.28 11.48
C LYS A 135 -5.61 -33.73 11.98
N ARG A 136 -6.47 -34.67 11.58
CA ARG A 136 -6.36 -36.09 11.99
C ARG A 136 -5.53 -36.95 11.02
N ILE A 137 -5.06 -36.40 9.91
CA ILE A 137 -4.29 -37.12 8.91
C ILE A 137 -2.97 -36.38 8.69
N ASN A 138 -2.08 -36.42 9.70
CA ASN A 138 -0.64 -36.25 9.55
C ASN A 138 0.03 -36.59 10.90
N ALA A 139 -0.26 -37.80 11.39
CA ALA A 139 0.63 -38.53 12.28
C ALA A 139 1.10 -39.73 11.47
N GLY A 140 2.29 -39.63 10.88
CA GLY A 140 2.80 -40.64 9.95
C GLY A 140 4.15 -40.26 9.35
N VAL A 141 5.20 -40.49 10.13
CA VAL A 141 6.50 -41.08 9.76
C VAL A 141 6.92 -40.99 8.29
N CYS A 142 8.09 -40.39 8.00
CA CYS A 142 9.22 -41.15 7.43
C CYS A 142 10.52 -40.33 7.33
N LEU A 143 11.57 -40.93 7.93
CA LEU A 143 13.03 -40.87 7.71
C LEU A 143 13.76 -39.53 7.84
#